data_AF-A0AAW6EGS6-F1
#
_entry.id   AF-A0AAW6EGS6-F1
#
_cell.length_a   1.000
_cell.length_b   1.000
_cell.length_c   1.000
_cell.angle_alpha   90.00
_cell.angle_beta   90.00
_cell.angle_gamma   90.00
#
_symmetry.space_group_name_H-M   'P 1'
#
loop_
_entity.id
_entity.type
_entity.pdbx_description
1 polymer ?
#
loop_
_entity_poly.entity_id
_entity_poly.type
_entity_poly.pdbx_seq_one_letter_code
_entity_poly.pdbx_strand_id
1 'polypeptide(L)'
;MKKAIIVLSILCGCLIIQQPLQKVVFAQPAITISNNQHELTKEDAKNLLIKYNDKVDYIYQGDASKFEYLKSKNLEGYVFLPDVETDIGYFVDKNTSDIYYFHPSGYLELVNDIKK
;
A
#
# COMPACT_ATOMS: atom_id res chain seq x y z
N MET A 1 -15.23 55.65 23.91
CA MET A 1 -15.55 54.26 24.30
C MET A 1 -16.07 53.53 23.07
N LYS A 2 -15.48 52.36 22.74
CA LYS A 2 -16.14 51.16 22.13
C LYS A 2 -16.84 51.36 20.76
N LYS A 3 -16.64 50.60 19.67
CA LYS A 3 -15.83 49.44 19.30
C LYS A 3 -15.69 49.43 17.76
N ALA A 4 -14.72 48.68 17.27
CA ALA A 4 -14.45 48.39 15.85
C ALA A 4 -15.55 47.58 15.15
N ILE A 5 -15.66 47.72 13.83
CA ILE A 5 -16.05 46.64 12.91
C ILE A 5 -15.20 46.78 11.63
N ILE A 6 -14.27 45.85 11.44
CA ILE A 6 -13.54 45.61 10.20
C ILE A 6 -14.34 44.54 9.45
N VAL A 7 -14.92 44.87 8.30
CA VAL A 7 -15.53 43.88 7.41
C VAL A 7 -14.49 43.45 6.40
N LEU A 8 -14.07 42.20 6.53
CA LEU A 8 -13.10 41.50 5.69
C LEU A 8 -13.81 40.99 4.43
N SER A 9 -13.62 41.68 3.30
CA SER A 9 -14.18 41.27 2.00
C SER A 9 -13.20 40.35 1.27
N ILE A 10 -13.47 39.05 1.37
CA ILE A 10 -12.85 37.98 0.60
C ILE A 10 -13.42 38.03 -0.83
N LEU A 11 -12.55 38.14 -1.84
CA LEU A 11 -12.86 37.58 -3.16
C LEU A 11 -11.57 37.24 -3.90
N CYS A 12 -11.03 36.06 -3.57
CA CYS A 12 -9.95 35.43 -4.31
C CYS A 12 -10.52 34.91 -5.64
N GLY A 13 -10.61 35.80 -6.63
CA GLY A 13 -11.02 35.47 -7.99
C GLY A 13 -9.90 34.76 -8.75
N CYS A 14 -9.77 33.46 -8.54
CA CYS A 14 -8.97 32.60 -9.41
C CYS A 14 -9.91 31.57 -10.05
N LEU A 15 -10.52 31.94 -11.17
CA LEU A 15 -11.19 30.99 -12.06
C LEU A 15 -10.49 31.05 -13.43
N ILE A 16 -9.34 30.39 -13.52
CA ILE A 16 -8.72 30.05 -14.80
C ILE A 16 -9.02 28.57 -15.04
N ILE A 17 -10.02 28.31 -15.87
CA ILE A 17 -10.30 26.98 -16.42
C ILE A 17 -9.36 26.82 -17.62
N GLN A 18 -8.28 26.05 -17.46
CA GLN A 18 -7.52 25.50 -18.58
C GLN A 18 -7.74 23.99 -18.61
N GLN A 19 -8.36 23.52 -19.69
CA GLN A 19 -8.55 22.09 -19.98
C GLN A 19 -7.18 21.45 -20.28
N PRO A 20 -6.94 20.19 -19.86
CA PRO A 20 -5.74 19.48 -20.29
C PRO A 20 -5.88 19.03 -21.75
N LEU A 21 -4.93 19.48 -22.57
CA LEU A 21 -4.67 19.04 -23.94
C LEU A 21 -4.66 17.50 -24.06
N GLN A 22 -5.41 16.98 -25.03
CA GLN A 22 -5.32 15.57 -25.44
C GLN A 22 -3.93 15.31 -26.03
N LYS A 23 -3.05 14.69 -25.24
CA LYS A 23 -1.76 14.22 -25.72
C LYS A 23 -1.96 12.87 -26.38
N VAL A 24 -2.09 12.87 -27.71
CA VAL A 24 -1.96 11.66 -28.54
C VAL A 24 -0.47 11.33 -28.60
N VAL A 25 0.01 10.34 -27.83
CA VAL A 25 1.40 9.85 -27.92
C VAL A 25 1.47 8.33 -27.78
N PHE A 26 2.39 7.81 -28.60
CA PHE A 26 2.69 6.46 -29.07
C PHE A 26 3.08 5.43 -27.99
N ALA A 27 2.91 4.14 -28.31
CA ALA A 27 3.14 2.99 -27.45
C ALA A 27 4.57 2.87 -26.90
N GLN A 28 4.70 3.03 -25.59
CA GLN A 28 5.75 2.52 -24.70
C GLN A 28 5.01 2.04 -23.43
N PRO A 29 5.43 0.95 -22.74
CA PRO A 29 4.79 0.55 -21.49
C PRO A 29 5.09 1.59 -20.40
N ALA A 30 4.29 2.66 -20.38
CA ALA A 30 4.42 3.77 -19.47
C ALA A 30 3.65 3.48 -18.17
N ILE A 31 4.40 3.36 -17.07
CA ILE A 31 3.87 3.41 -15.71
C ILE A 31 3.15 4.76 -15.56
N THR A 32 1.83 4.72 -15.43
CA THR A 32 1.01 5.90 -15.20
C THR A 32 1.13 6.25 -13.72
N ILE A 33 1.92 7.27 -13.38
CA ILE A 33 1.89 7.87 -12.03
C ILE A 33 0.58 8.66 -11.93
N SER A 34 -0.49 7.95 -11.60
CA SER A 34 -1.64 8.52 -10.93
C SER A 34 -1.24 8.70 -9.46
N ASN A 35 -1.59 9.83 -8.84
CA ASN A 35 -1.59 9.96 -7.38
C ASN A 35 -2.75 9.13 -6.77
N ASN A 36 -2.85 7.87 -7.17
CA ASN A 36 -3.68 6.85 -6.55
C ASN A 36 -2.73 6.01 -5.69
N GLN A 37 -3.03 5.87 -4.41
CA GLN A 37 -2.34 4.91 -3.55
C GLN A 37 -2.42 3.55 -4.25
N HIS A 38 -1.30 3.05 -4.76
CA HIS A 38 -1.26 1.82 -5.53
C HIS A 38 -1.46 0.66 -4.57
N GLU A 39 -2.68 0.14 -4.50
CA GLU A 39 -2.98 -1.12 -3.83
C GLU A 39 -2.18 -2.23 -4.52
N LEU A 40 -1.33 -2.92 -3.76
CA LEU A 40 -0.54 -4.02 -4.28
C LEU A 40 -1.46 -5.14 -4.77
N THR A 41 -1.11 -5.73 -5.90
CA THR A 41 -1.66 -7.04 -6.27
C THR A 41 -0.98 -8.16 -5.48
N LYS A 42 -1.55 -9.36 -5.50
CA LYS A 42 -0.94 -10.57 -4.91
C LYS A 42 0.44 -10.83 -5.50
N GLU A 43 0.60 -10.65 -6.81
CA GLU A 43 1.86 -10.79 -7.53
C GLU A 43 2.89 -9.73 -7.08
N ASP A 44 2.49 -8.47 -6.88
CA ASP A 44 3.38 -7.43 -6.36
C ASP A 44 3.87 -7.76 -4.94
N ALA A 45 2.95 -8.24 -4.08
CA ALA A 45 3.29 -8.67 -2.73
C ALA A 45 4.28 -9.85 -2.72
N LYS A 46 4.09 -10.85 -3.59
CA LYS A 46 5.08 -11.93 -3.76
C LYS A 46 6.43 -11.40 -4.22
N ASN A 47 6.44 -10.46 -5.18
CA ASN A 47 7.67 -9.84 -5.67
C ASN A 47 8.41 -9.04 -4.57
N LEU A 48 7.69 -8.39 -3.66
CA LEU A 48 8.29 -7.74 -2.49
C LEU A 48 9.01 -8.75 -1.58
N LEU A 49 8.40 -9.90 -1.33
CA LEU A 49 9.02 -10.97 -0.53
C LEU A 49 10.28 -11.54 -1.20
N ILE A 50 10.25 -11.75 -2.52
CA ILE A 50 11.42 -12.20 -3.28
C ILE A 50 12.55 -11.16 -3.24
N LYS A 51 12.23 -9.86 -3.34
CA LYS A 51 13.23 -8.79 -3.19
C LYS A 51 13.83 -8.74 -1.79
N TYR A 52 13.02 -9.01 -0.78
CA TYR A 52 13.46 -9.08 0.62
C TYR A 52 14.38 -10.28 0.86
N ASN A 53 14.00 -11.46 0.38
CA ASN A 53 14.81 -12.68 0.48
C ASN A 53 14.52 -13.60 -0.71
N ASP A 54 15.47 -13.68 -1.63
CA ASP A 54 15.42 -14.45 -2.88
C ASP A 54 15.86 -15.90 -2.74
N LYS A 55 16.21 -16.34 -1.53
CA LYS A 55 16.71 -17.70 -1.26
C LYS A 55 15.62 -18.76 -1.15
N VAL A 56 14.36 -18.34 -1.05
CA VAL A 56 13.19 -19.21 -0.88
C VAL A 56 12.08 -18.74 -1.79
N ASP A 57 11.21 -19.66 -2.23
CA ASP A 57 9.94 -19.27 -2.83
C ASP A 57 8.88 -19.08 -1.74
N TYR A 58 7.79 -18.39 -2.10
CA TYR A 58 6.69 -18.04 -1.21
C TYR A 58 5.38 -18.62 -1.77
N ILE A 59 4.74 -19.45 -0.94
CA ILE A 59 3.49 -20.15 -1.23
C ILE A 59 2.35 -19.31 -0.68
N TYR A 60 1.44 -18.88 -1.55
CA TYR A 60 0.28 -18.09 -1.16
C TYR A 60 -0.71 -18.91 -0.32
N GLN A 61 -1.07 -18.38 0.86
CA GLN A 61 -1.97 -19.02 1.82
C GLN A 61 -3.37 -18.40 1.80
N GLY A 62 -3.50 -17.15 1.39
CA GLY A 62 -4.79 -16.46 1.33
C GLY A 62 -4.70 -14.96 1.59
N ASP A 63 -5.83 -14.29 1.40
CA ASP A 63 -5.97 -12.88 1.78
C ASP A 63 -6.14 -12.75 3.29
N ALA A 64 -5.83 -11.58 3.83
CA ALA A 64 -5.96 -11.24 5.25
C ALA A 64 -7.33 -11.60 5.84
N SER A 65 -8.40 -11.52 5.05
CA SER A 65 -9.78 -11.84 5.44
C SER A 65 -10.00 -13.29 5.88
N LYS A 66 -9.11 -14.22 5.48
CA LYS A 66 -9.15 -15.63 5.91
C LYS A 66 -8.58 -15.87 7.31
N PHE A 67 -7.86 -14.88 7.86
CA PHE A 67 -7.17 -15.00 9.14
C PHE A 67 -7.82 -14.11 10.17
N GLU A 68 -8.42 -14.70 11.20
CA GLU A 68 -9.23 -13.97 12.20
C GLU A 68 -8.43 -12.85 12.88
N TYR A 69 -7.15 -13.09 13.17
CA TYR A 69 -6.28 -12.06 13.76
C TYR A 69 -6.13 -10.83 12.86
N LEU A 70 -5.78 -11.02 11.58
CA LEU A 70 -5.61 -9.91 10.62
C LEU A 70 -6.93 -9.18 10.37
N LYS A 71 -8.02 -9.94 10.20
CA LYS A 71 -9.37 -9.41 10.06
C LYS A 71 -9.80 -8.58 11.27
N SER A 72 -9.52 -9.03 12.49
CA SER A 72 -9.85 -8.29 13.72
C SER A 72 -9.11 -6.95 13.85
N LYS A 73 -7.97 -6.82 13.17
CA LYS A 73 -7.17 -5.59 13.09
C LYS A 73 -7.53 -4.70 11.91
N ASN A 74 -8.52 -5.10 11.09
CA ASN A 74 -8.88 -4.44 9.84
C ASN A 74 -7.67 -4.27 8.89
N LEU A 75 -6.80 -5.28 8.87
CA LEU A 75 -5.67 -5.35 7.95
C LEU A 75 -6.09 -5.99 6.64
N GLU A 76 -5.55 -5.48 5.54
CA GLU A 76 -5.84 -5.95 4.20
C GLU A 76 -4.54 -6.28 3.48
N GLY A 77 -4.51 -7.40 2.78
CA GLY A 77 -3.32 -7.86 2.09
C GLY A 77 -3.25 -9.36 1.97
N TYR A 78 -2.03 -9.88 1.83
CA TYR A 78 -1.78 -11.24 1.38
C TYR A 78 -0.86 -11.98 2.35
N VAL A 79 -1.19 -13.24 2.63
CA VAL A 79 -0.39 -14.11 3.48
C VAL A 79 0.33 -15.15 2.64
N PHE A 80 1.62 -15.34 2.92
CA PHE A 80 2.48 -16.32 2.29
C PHE A 80 3.21 -17.15 3.34
N LEU A 81 3.53 -18.39 3.01
CA LEU A 81 4.44 -19.25 3.77
C LEU A 81 5.69 -19.46 2.92
N PRO A 82 6.91 -19.25 3.44
CA PRO A 82 8.12 -19.57 2.68
C PRO A 82 8.23 -21.09 2.53
N ASP A 83 8.78 -21.55 1.40
CA ASP A 83 8.96 -22.98 1.10
C ASP A 83 10.20 -23.55 1.82
N VAL A 84 10.16 -23.52 3.16
CA VAL A 84 11.16 -24.07 4.08
C VAL A 84 10.46 -24.58 5.34
N GLU A 85 11.13 -25.42 6.12
CA GLU A 85 10.61 -25.90 7.41
C GLU A 85 10.53 -24.73 8.42
N THR A 86 9.34 -24.16 8.58
CA THR A 86 9.05 -23.07 9.53
C THR A 86 7.55 -22.99 9.81
N ASP A 87 7.20 -22.48 10.98
CA ASP A 87 5.83 -22.13 11.33
C ASP A 87 5.52 -20.65 11.04
N ILE A 88 6.53 -19.83 10.78
CA ILE A 88 6.37 -18.40 10.55
C ILE A 88 6.09 -18.10 9.07
N GLY A 89 4.91 -17.52 8.83
CA GLY A 89 4.54 -16.95 7.55
C GLY A 89 4.85 -15.46 7.46
N TYR A 90 4.47 -14.87 6.33
CA TYR A 90 4.58 -13.45 6.06
C TYR A 90 3.21 -12.88 5.71
N PHE A 91 2.88 -11.74 6.29
CA PHE A 91 1.78 -10.91 5.85
C PHE A 91 2.35 -9.69 5.13
N VAL A 92 1.83 -9.39 3.93
CA VAL A 92 2.17 -8.18 3.19
C VAL A 92 0.93 -7.31 3.13
N ASP A 93 1.01 -6.12 3.73
CA ASP A 93 -0.09 -5.17 3.71
C ASP A 93 -0.19 -4.51 2.33
N LYS A 94 -1.35 -4.65 1.68
CA LYS A 94 -1.52 -4.22 0.28
C LYS A 94 -1.53 -2.70 0.11
N ASN A 95 -1.79 -1.94 1.17
CA ASN A 95 -1.94 -0.49 1.12
C ASN A 95 -0.61 0.22 1.40
N THR A 96 0.23 -0.39 2.25
CA THR A 96 1.48 0.21 2.74
C THR A 96 2.74 -0.41 2.14
N SER A 97 2.63 -1.62 1.55
CA SER A 97 3.77 -2.44 1.13
C SER A 97 4.68 -2.93 2.26
N ASP A 98 4.22 -2.79 3.50
CA ASP A 98 4.93 -3.30 4.67
C ASP A 98 4.87 -4.83 4.70
N ILE A 99 6.00 -5.44 5.04
CA ILE A 99 6.13 -6.89 5.22
C ILE A 99 6.19 -7.18 6.72
N TYR A 100 5.41 -8.14 7.17
CA TYR A 100 5.35 -8.57 8.56
C TYR A 100 5.65 -10.07 8.65
N TYR A 101 6.40 -10.48 9.67
CA TYR A 101 6.32 -11.85 10.16
C TYR A 101 4.93 -12.08 10.75
N PHE A 102 4.32 -13.22 10.45
CA PHE A 102 2.94 -13.51 10.83
C PHE A 102 2.76 -14.95 11.25
N HIS A 103 2.01 -15.17 12.34
CA HIS A 103 1.50 -16.48 12.72
C HIS A 103 0.01 -16.36 13.14
N PRO A 104 -0.88 -17.28 12.72
CA PRO A 104 -2.31 -17.22 13.04
C PRO A 104 -2.66 -17.20 14.53
N SER A 105 -1.73 -17.57 15.43
CA SER A 105 -1.90 -17.45 16.89
C SER A 105 -1.98 -16.00 17.40
N GLY A 106 -1.74 -15.01 16.53
CA GLY A 106 -1.77 -13.59 16.86
C GLY A 106 -0.42 -12.91 16.90
N TYR A 107 0.64 -13.58 16.45
CA TYR A 107 1.94 -12.95 16.28
C TYR A 107 1.98 -12.17 14.96
N LEU A 108 2.44 -10.91 15.04
CA LEU A 108 2.60 -10.01 13.92
C LEU A 108 3.71 -9.01 14.24
N GLU A 109 4.79 -8.99 13.45
CA GLU A 109 5.96 -8.13 13.68
C GLU A 109 6.46 -7.55 12.35
N LEU A 110 6.68 -6.24 12.30
CA LEU A 110 7.18 -5.56 11.10
C LEU A 110 8.61 -6.01 10.78
N VAL A 111 8.87 -6.34 9.52
CA VAL A 111 10.21 -6.64 9.03
C VAL A 111 10.97 -5.33 8.81
N ASN A 112 11.97 -5.05 9.65
CA ASN A 112 12.72 -3.79 9.59
C ASN A 112 13.89 -3.77 8.57
N ASP A 113 14.24 -4.93 7.99
CA ASP A 113 15.44 -5.10 7.15
C ASP A 113 15.13 -5.13 5.64
N ILE A 114 14.02 -4.54 5.20
CA ILE A 114 13.74 -4.41 3.77
C ILE A 114 14.77 -3.44 3.17
N LYS A 115 15.73 -3.98 2.41
CA LYS A 115 16.65 -3.16 1.60
C LYS A 115 15.82 -2.41 0.55
N LYS A 116 15.54 -1.13 0.82
CA LYS A 116 14.88 -0.22 -0.11
C LYS A 116 15.79 0.12 -1.28
#